data_AF-A0A8S3KBB3-F1
#
_entry.id   AF-A0A8S3KBB3-F1
#
_cell.length_a   1.000
_cell.length_b   1.000
_cell.length_c   1.000
_cell.angle_alpha   90.00
_cell.angle_beta   90.00
_cell.angle_gamma   90.00
#
_symmetry.space_group_name_H-M   'P 1'
#
loop_
_entity.id
_entity.type
_entity.pdbx_description
1 polymer ?
#
loop_
_entity_poly.entity_id
_entity_poly.type
_entity_poly.pdbx_seq_one_letter_code
_entity_poly.pdbx_strand_id
1 'polypeptide(L)'
;SYSFVTYGSGYDERIDYGIKASIKTPTIDLSSIIKISSFNKKTFEYNESTLPFNSRIWYPTNNSGPYPIVLMVHGNHICTESSEIGYEYLGKMLASQGFIAVSIDENVLNDALPFYST
;
A
#
# COMPACT_ATOMS: atom_id res chain seq x y z
N SER A 1 16.82 -3.84 16.21
CA SER A 1 16.38 -4.86 15.22
C SER A 1 14.98 -4.53 14.76
N TYR A 2 14.57 -5.00 13.59
CA TYR A 2 13.22 -4.79 13.07
C TYR A 2 12.66 -6.11 12.52
N SER A 3 11.34 -6.12 12.28
CA SER A 3 10.64 -7.10 11.46
C SER A 3 9.65 -6.36 10.56
N PHE A 4 8.98 -7.08 9.66
CA PHE A 4 7.92 -6.51 8.85
C PHE A 4 6.72 -7.44 8.76
N VAL A 5 5.56 -6.86 8.48
CA VAL A 5 4.31 -7.55 8.16
C VAL A 5 3.64 -6.87 6.99
N THR A 6 2.74 -7.60 6.33
CA THR A 6 1.89 -7.07 5.27
C THR A 6 0.47 -6.90 5.75
N TYR A 7 -0.11 -5.76 5.38
CA TYR A 7 -1.53 -5.46 5.52
C TYR A 7 -2.12 -5.59 4.11
N GLY A 8 -3.12 -6.45 3.92
CA GLY A 8 -3.64 -6.72 2.60
C GLY A 8 -5.05 -7.27 2.58
N SER A 9 -5.72 -7.13 1.46
CA SER A 9 -7.15 -7.44 1.33
C SER A 9 -7.47 -8.95 1.41
N GLY A 10 -6.47 -9.80 1.16
CA GLY A 10 -6.64 -11.25 1.16
C GLY A 10 -6.99 -11.85 -0.20
N TYR A 11 -7.29 -11.02 -1.20
CA TYR A 11 -7.64 -11.45 -2.57
C TYR A 11 -6.83 -10.69 -3.65
N ASP A 12 -5.80 -9.94 -3.25
CA ASP A 12 -4.82 -9.37 -4.18
C ASP A 12 -4.06 -10.49 -4.92
N GLU A 13 -3.71 -10.24 -6.20
CA GLU A 13 -2.92 -11.16 -7.02
C GLU A 13 -1.50 -11.36 -6.46
N ARG A 14 -0.95 -10.34 -5.80
CA ARG A 14 0.33 -10.42 -5.10
C ARG A 14 0.10 -11.22 -3.83
N ILE A 15 0.69 -12.41 -3.78
CA ILE A 15 0.46 -13.37 -2.69
C ILE A 15 0.66 -12.80 -1.29
N ASP A 16 1.58 -11.85 -1.13
CA ASP A 16 1.92 -11.19 0.14
C ASP A 16 0.81 -10.26 0.67
N TYR A 17 -0.07 -9.78 -0.21
CA TYR A 17 -1.26 -8.96 0.12
C TYR A 17 -2.57 -9.74 -0.09
N GLY A 18 -2.51 -10.88 -0.78
CA GLY A 18 -3.57 -11.85 -0.94
C GLY A 18 -3.56 -12.91 0.16
N ILE A 19 -3.51 -14.18 -0.26
CA ILE A 19 -3.57 -15.37 0.62
C ILE A 19 -2.59 -15.34 1.79
N LYS A 20 -1.39 -14.74 1.63
CA LYS A 20 -0.35 -14.68 2.67
C LYS A 20 -0.31 -13.35 3.43
N ALA A 21 -1.29 -12.47 3.25
CA ALA A 21 -1.38 -11.25 4.03
C ALA A 21 -1.31 -11.55 5.54
N SER A 22 -0.36 -10.92 6.23
CA SER A 22 -0.19 -11.12 7.67
C SER A 22 -1.38 -10.57 8.45
N ILE A 23 -1.91 -9.42 7.98
CA ILE A 23 -3.09 -8.76 8.53
C ILE A 23 -4.08 -8.57 7.39
N LYS A 24 -5.28 -9.12 7.53
CA LYS A 24 -6.37 -8.96 6.56
C LYS A 24 -7.13 -7.67 6.80
N THR A 25 -7.48 -6.96 5.74
CA THR A 25 -8.25 -5.71 5.79
C THR A 25 -9.61 -5.82 5.09
N PRO A 26 -10.65 -5.11 5.59
CA PRO A 26 -11.83 -4.83 4.78
C PRO A 26 -11.49 -3.92 3.60
N THR A 27 -12.42 -3.85 2.63
CA THR A 27 -12.43 -2.79 1.61
C THR A 27 -12.96 -1.48 2.17
N ILE A 28 -12.61 -0.39 1.50
CA ILE A 28 -13.10 0.95 1.81
C ILE A 28 -13.95 1.47 0.65
N ASP A 29 -15.06 2.13 0.97
CA ASP A 29 -15.87 2.88 0.01
C ASP A 29 -15.42 4.34 -0.02
N LEU A 30 -14.85 4.75 -1.16
CA LEU A 30 -14.42 6.11 -1.45
C LEU A 30 -15.21 6.73 -2.63
N SER A 31 -16.34 6.13 -3.02
CA SER A 31 -17.14 6.56 -4.19
C SER A 31 -17.67 7.99 -4.11
N SER A 32 -17.78 8.55 -2.90
CA SER A 32 -18.17 9.94 -2.67
C SER A 32 -17.00 10.94 -2.73
N ILE A 33 -15.76 10.46 -2.73
CA ILE A 33 -14.55 11.27 -2.59
C ILE A 33 -13.75 11.27 -3.90
N ILE A 34 -13.66 10.12 -4.57
CA ILE A 34 -12.82 9.94 -5.75
C ILE A 34 -13.59 9.35 -6.93
N LYS A 35 -12.98 9.46 -8.10
CA LYS A 35 -13.38 8.73 -9.31
C LYS A 35 -12.14 8.11 -9.93
N ILE A 36 -12.10 6.79 -10.03
CA ILE A 36 -10.96 6.07 -10.56
C ILE A 36 -10.98 6.16 -12.10
N SER A 37 -9.80 6.29 -12.70
CA SER A 37 -9.65 6.33 -14.16
C SER A 37 -10.16 5.04 -14.83
N SER A 38 -10.66 5.15 -16.06
CA SER A 38 -11.13 3.98 -16.82
C SER A 38 -10.03 2.95 -17.04
N PHE A 39 -8.77 3.38 -17.14
CA PHE A 39 -7.61 2.50 -17.24
C PHE A 39 -7.45 1.66 -15.97
N ASN A 40 -7.40 2.30 -14.79
CA ASN A 40 -7.24 1.59 -13.52
C ASN A 40 -8.40 0.63 -13.22
N LYS A 41 -9.65 1.02 -13.54
CA LYS A 41 -10.80 0.11 -13.39
C LYS A 41 -10.63 -1.19 -14.18
N LYS A 42 -10.01 -1.10 -15.37
CA LYS A 42 -9.73 -2.26 -16.22
C LYS A 42 -8.54 -3.08 -15.69
N THR A 43 -7.52 -2.41 -15.17
CA THR A 43 -6.29 -3.05 -14.70
C THR A 43 -6.49 -3.83 -13.41
N PHE A 44 -7.28 -3.30 -12.49
CA PHE A 44 -7.28 -3.76 -11.11
C PHE A 44 -8.52 -4.54 -10.68
N GLU A 45 -9.59 -4.58 -11.49
CA GLU A 45 -10.83 -5.30 -11.17
C GLU A 45 -11.56 -4.86 -9.88
N TYR A 46 -11.16 -3.76 -9.24
CA TYR A 46 -11.90 -3.10 -8.15
C TYR A 46 -12.47 -1.73 -8.58
N ASN A 47 -13.54 -1.29 -7.91
CA ASN A 47 -14.18 0.00 -8.13
C ASN A 47 -14.15 0.86 -6.84
N GLU A 48 -14.57 2.12 -6.96
CA GLU A 48 -14.47 3.12 -5.89
C GLU A 48 -15.19 2.72 -4.58
N SER A 49 -16.16 1.82 -4.62
CA SER A 49 -16.94 1.40 -3.45
C SER A 49 -16.32 0.23 -2.67
N THR A 50 -15.34 -0.46 -3.24
CA THR A 50 -14.74 -1.66 -2.64
C THR A 50 -13.22 -1.69 -2.84
N LEU A 51 -12.54 -0.61 -2.48
CA LEU A 51 -11.09 -0.49 -2.70
C LEU A 51 -10.30 -1.32 -1.67
N PRO A 52 -9.41 -2.21 -2.11
CA PRO A 52 -8.41 -2.80 -1.23
C PRO A 52 -7.33 -1.76 -0.93
N PHE A 53 -6.91 -1.65 0.33
CA PHE A 53 -5.71 -0.90 0.69
C PHE A 53 -4.65 -1.85 1.22
N ASN A 54 -3.54 -1.93 0.50
CA ASN A 54 -2.40 -2.72 0.92
C ASN A 54 -1.34 -1.82 1.57
N SER A 55 -0.54 -2.38 2.47
CA SER A 55 0.64 -1.71 2.96
C SER A 55 1.71 -2.68 3.44
N ARG A 56 2.95 -2.19 3.42
CA ARG A 56 4.07 -2.85 4.08
C ARG A 56 4.45 -2.09 5.34
N ILE A 57 4.51 -2.82 6.45
CA ILE A 57 4.71 -2.24 7.78
C ILE A 57 6.01 -2.80 8.36
N TRP A 58 6.98 -1.93 8.64
CA TRP A 58 8.18 -2.28 9.39
C TRP A 58 8.05 -1.79 10.84
N TYR A 59 8.43 -2.63 11.80
CA TYR A 59 8.28 -2.32 13.22
C TYR A 59 9.50 -2.78 14.04
N PRO A 60 9.81 -2.12 15.16
CA PRO A 60 10.93 -2.49 16.02
C PRO A 60 10.63 -3.79 16.78
N THR A 61 11.64 -4.64 16.99
CA THR A 61 11.49 -5.93 17.72
C THR A 61 12.29 -6.03 19.01
N ASN A 62 13.19 -5.09 19.25
CA ASN A 62 14.13 -5.12 20.38
C ASN A 62 13.57 -4.53 21.67
N ASN A 63 12.52 -3.73 21.61
CA ASN A 63 11.95 -3.04 22.77
C ASN A 63 10.41 -3.23 22.80
N SER A 64 9.79 -2.81 23.89
CA SER A 64 8.34 -2.71 24.02
C SER A 64 7.98 -1.26 24.34
N GLY A 65 6.95 -0.73 23.69
CA GLY A 65 6.45 0.62 23.97
C GLY A 65 5.36 1.04 22.99
N PRO A 66 4.73 2.20 23.21
CA PRO A 66 4.14 2.91 22.09
C PRO A 66 5.29 3.38 21.19
N TYR A 67 5.21 3.04 19.91
CA TYR A 67 6.13 3.55 18.90
C TYR A 67 5.44 4.64 18.09
N PRO A 68 6.12 5.75 17.77
CA PRO A 68 5.62 6.71 16.80
C PRO A 68 5.39 6.01 15.44
N ILE A 69 4.28 6.37 14.78
CA ILE A 69 3.95 5.87 13.44
C ILE A 69 4.35 6.92 12.41
N VAL A 70 5.02 6.48 11.34
CA VAL A 70 5.30 7.26 10.14
C VAL A 70 4.56 6.64 8.98
N LEU A 71 3.61 7.38 8.41
CA LEU A 71 2.92 6.99 7.17
C LEU A 71 3.68 7.59 5.98
N MET A 72 4.09 6.73 5.06
CA MET A 72 4.75 7.10 3.82
C MET A 72 3.74 6.95 2.69
N VAL A 73 3.38 8.10 2.12
CA VAL A 73 2.44 8.24 1.02
C VAL A 73 3.23 8.66 -0.21
N HIS A 74 3.16 7.89 -1.29
CA HIS A 74 3.89 8.19 -2.51
C HIS A 74 3.16 9.24 -3.36
N GLY A 75 3.86 9.83 -4.33
CA GLY A 75 3.25 10.66 -5.37
C GLY A 75 2.76 9.85 -6.57
N ASN A 76 2.13 10.52 -7.54
CA ASN A 76 1.63 9.89 -8.76
C ASN A 76 2.76 9.22 -9.59
N HIS A 77 2.56 7.97 -9.98
CA HIS A 77 3.46 7.21 -10.85
C HIS A 77 2.69 6.06 -11.56
N ILE A 78 3.38 5.16 -12.26
CA ILE A 78 2.73 4.06 -12.98
C ILE A 78 2.02 3.14 -11.98
N CYS A 79 0.70 3.00 -12.08
CA CYS A 79 -0.12 2.27 -11.12
C CYS A 79 0.22 0.77 -11.01
N THR A 80 0.81 0.17 -12.03
CA THR A 80 1.19 -1.26 -12.01
C THR A 80 2.51 -1.55 -11.30
N GLU A 81 3.25 -0.52 -10.87
CA GLU A 81 4.50 -0.72 -10.12
C GLU A 81 4.20 -0.82 -8.62
N SER A 82 4.80 -1.80 -7.93
CA SER A 82 4.63 -1.95 -6.48
C SER A 82 5.30 -0.80 -5.72
N SER A 83 4.53 0.26 -5.50
CA SER A 83 4.96 1.52 -4.92
C SER A 83 5.40 1.40 -3.47
N GLU A 84 4.74 0.51 -2.74
CA GLU A 84 4.92 0.33 -1.32
C GLU A 84 6.30 -0.28 -0.99
N ILE A 85 6.92 -0.95 -1.96
CA ILE A 85 8.28 -1.52 -1.85
C ILE A 85 9.36 -0.44 -2.06
N GLY A 86 9.06 0.65 -2.78
CA GLY A 86 10.01 1.72 -3.11
C GLY A 86 10.62 2.40 -1.88
N TYR A 87 9.93 2.39 -0.74
CA TYR A 87 10.40 2.95 0.52
C TYR A 87 10.98 1.91 1.49
N GLU A 88 11.28 0.69 1.05
CA GLU A 88 11.75 -0.37 1.94
C GLU A 88 13.00 0.04 2.74
N TYR A 89 13.98 0.68 2.08
CA TYR A 89 15.19 1.15 2.75
C TYR A 89 14.87 2.13 3.91
N LEU A 90 13.92 3.04 3.69
CA LEU A 90 13.49 4.03 4.66
C LEU A 90 12.69 3.37 5.78
N GLY A 91 11.78 2.44 5.45
CA GLY A 91 11.01 1.68 6.41
C GLY A 91 11.88 0.85 7.35
N LYS A 92 12.88 0.14 6.81
CA LYS A 92 13.88 -0.61 7.59
C LYS A 92 14.69 0.31 8.50
N MET A 93 15.14 1.46 8.00
CA MET A 93 15.89 2.45 8.77
C MET A 93 15.05 2.98 9.94
N LEU A 94 13.84 3.47 9.67
CA LEU A 94 12.92 4.00 10.67
C LEU A 94 12.59 2.94 11.75
N ALA A 95 12.28 1.72 11.34
CA ALA A 95 12.01 0.63 12.27
C ALA A 95 13.21 0.26 13.15
N SER A 96 14.42 0.31 12.58
CA SER A 96 15.65 0.11 13.36
C SER A 96 15.88 1.21 14.42
N GLN A 97 15.29 2.39 14.22
CA GLN A 97 15.39 3.56 15.10
C GLN A 97 14.19 3.73 16.06
N GLY A 98 13.28 2.76 16.11
CA GLY A 98 12.16 2.80 17.07
C GLY A 98 10.88 3.44 16.54
N PHE A 99 10.68 3.47 15.21
CA PHE A 99 9.43 3.91 14.59
C PHE A 99 8.66 2.72 14.01
N ILE A 100 7.34 2.80 13.94
CA ILE A 100 6.55 1.96 13.03
C ILE A 100 6.45 2.72 11.71
N ALA A 101 7.03 2.16 10.66
CA ALA A 101 6.99 2.75 9.33
C ALA A 101 6.00 2.00 8.46
N VAL A 102 5.05 2.72 7.86
CA VAL A 102 4.00 2.16 7.01
C VAL A 102 4.14 2.75 5.61
N SER A 103 4.40 1.92 4.61
CA SER A 103 4.38 2.31 3.20
C SER A 103 3.06 1.86 2.60
N ILE A 104 2.24 2.80 2.15
CA ILE A 104 0.88 2.55 1.66
C ILE A 104 0.93 2.34 0.15
N ASP A 105 0.25 1.30 -0.31
CA ASP A 105 -0.06 1.11 -1.72
C ASP A 105 -1.29 1.96 -2.08
N GLU A 106 -1.04 3.09 -2.74
CA GLU A 106 -2.07 4.00 -3.23
C GLU A 106 -2.18 3.95 -4.76
N ASN A 107 -1.73 2.86 -5.38
CA ASN A 107 -1.59 2.74 -6.82
C ASN A 107 -2.89 2.96 -7.59
N VAL A 108 -4.02 2.55 -6.99
CA VAL A 108 -5.34 2.73 -7.59
C VAL A 108 -5.72 4.20 -7.78
N LEU A 109 -5.12 5.09 -6.98
CA LEU A 109 -5.30 6.55 -7.04
C LEU A 109 -4.39 7.21 -8.09
N ASN A 110 -3.42 6.49 -8.64
CA ASN A 110 -2.52 7.03 -9.64
C ASN A 110 -3.18 7.12 -11.02
N ASP A 111 -3.11 8.27 -11.67
CA ASP A 111 -3.67 8.51 -12.99
C ASP A 111 -2.68 8.14 -14.12
N ALA A 112 -2.35 6.85 -14.23
CA ALA A 112 -1.37 6.42 -15.24
C ALA A 112 -1.94 6.41 -16.68
N LEU A 113 -1.37 7.27 -17.56
CA LEU A 113 -1.15 7.03 -19.00
C LEU A 113 0.23 7.60 -19.40
N PRO A 114 1.05 6.89 -20.21
CA PRO A 114 1.49 7.51 -21.46
C PRO A 114 1.85 6.51 -22.58
N PHE A 115 1.01 6.33 -23.59
CA PHE A 115 1.46 5.85 -24.90
C PHE A 115 0.50 6.41 -25.94
N TYR A 116 0.85 7.52 -26.62
CA TYR A 116 0.07 8.18 -27.69
C TYR A 116 -1.46 7.99 -27.63
N SER A 117 -2.20 8.86 -26.94
CA SER A 117 -3.67 8.82 -26.96
C SER A 117 -4.25 10.22 -27.17
N THR A 118 -4.37 10.59 -28.44
CA THR A 118 -5.62 11.14 -29.00
C THR A 118 -6.65 10.03 -29.12
#